data_AF-A0A285MW68-F1
#
_entry.id   AF-A0A285MW68-F1
#
_cell.length_a   1.000
_cell.length_b   1.000
_cell.length_c   1.000
_cell.angle_alpha   90.00
_cell.angle_beta   90.00
_cell.angle_gamma   90.00
#
_symmetry.space_group_name_H-M   'P 1'
#
loop_
_entity.id
_entity.type
_entity.pdbx_description
1 polymer ?
#
loop_
_entity_poly.entity_id
_entity_poly.type
_entity_poly.pdbx_seq_one_letter_code
_entity_poly.pdbx_strand_id
1 'polypeptide(L)'
;MGKTDKFKKAMITEDFVYCMDGSEGDDNGSVKMYDKRTGRLISYNYRANQDMYENLLFHKYEWICKPLRYSRKCMLEEHKIALAQTFFTENRFPGKKANITRDGINGTFNRALSENLGFKLSAEELRTVHGLIKKRKKKNVLKM
;
A
#
# COMPACT_ATOMS: atom_id res chain seq x y z
N MET A 1 19.55 8.61 -35.01
CA MET A 1 19.47 8.79 -33.55
C MET A 1 18.18 8.18 -33.05
N GLY A 2 18.23 7.02 -32.40
CA GLY A 2 17.05 6.29 -31.94
C GLY A 2 16.36 7.05 -30.81
N LYS A 3 15.04 7.25 -30.92
CA LYS A 3 14.21 7.81 -29.85
C LYS A 3 14.36 6.90 -28.63
N THR A 4 14.93 7.43 -27.56
CA THR A 4 14.90 6.80 -26.23
C THR A 4 13.43 6.57 -25.87
N ASP A 5 13.07 5.30 -25.60
CA ASP A 5 11.73 4.95 -25.15
C ASP A 5 11.41 5.79 -23.90
N LYS A 6 10.31 6.55 -23.96
CA LYS A 6 9.92 7.48 -22.89
C LYS A 6 9.52 6.73 -21.61
N PHE A 7 9.12 5.47 -21.77
CA PHE A 7 8.70 4.60 -20.69
C PHE A 7 9.91 4.02 -19.96
N LYS A 8 10.03 4.38 -18.68
CA LYS A 8 11.07 3.85 -17.79
C LYS A 8 10.44 2.89 -16.80
N LYS A 9 11.14 1.79 -16.51
CA LYS A 9 10.72 0.81 -15.51
C LYS A 9 10.49 1.51 -14.17
N ALA A 10 9.29 1.34 -13.62
CA ALA A 10 8.81 2.01 -12.42
C ALA A 10 8.64 1.03 -11.26
N MET A 11 8.04 -0.14 -11.51
CA MET A 11 7.77 -1.15 -10.49
C MET A 11 7.90 -2.57 -11.04
N ILE A 12 8.25 -3.52 -10.18
CA ILE A 12 8.23 -4.96 -10.45
C ILE A 12 7.46 -5.62 -9.31
N THR A 13 6.48 -6.45 -9.67
CA THR A 13 5.75 -7.31 -8.74
C THR A 13 6.11 -8.78 -9.00
N GLU A 14 5.45 -9.70 -8.31
CA GLU A 14 5.59 -11.13 -8.57
C GLU A 14 5.25 -11.46 -10.04
N ASP A 15 4.14 -10.90 -10.53
CA ASP A 15 3.58 -11.24 -11.86
C ASP A 15 3.88 -10.22 -12.96
N PHE A 16 4.14 -8.96 -12.61
CA PHE A 16 4.12 -7.86 -13.58
C PHE A 16 5.34 -6.94 -13.51
N VAL A 17 5.63 -6.30 -14.64
CA VAL A 17 6.59 -5.20 -14.76
C VAL A 17 5.86 -3.96 -15.26
N TYR A 18 5.98 -2.87 -14.52
CA TYR A 18 5.35 -1.59 -14.82
C TYR A 18 6.39 -0.61 -15.33
N CYS A 19 6.08 0.06 -16.44
CA CYS A 19 6.87 1.14 -16.99
C CYS A 19 6.01 2.40 -17.07
N MET A 20 6.55 3.53 -16.64
CA MET A 20 5.85 4.82 -16.58
C MET A 20 6.57 5.83 -17.49
N ASP A 21 5.79 6.65 -18.19
CA ASP A 21 6.35 7.82 -18.87
C ASP A 21 6.67 8.90 -17.84
N GLY A 22 7.97 9.14 -17.61
CA GLY A 22 8.43 10.16 -16.67
C GLY A 22 8.40 11.58 -17.23
N SER A 23 7.93 11.77 -18.47
CA SER A 23 7.76 13.07 -19.12
C SER A 23 6.33 13.61 -19.07
N GLU A 24 5.36 12.78 -18.68
CA GLU A 24 3.99 13.21 -18.43
C GLU A 24 3.92 13.78 -17.00
N GLY A 25 3.77 15.10 -16.92
CA GLY A 25 3.70 15.86 -15.67
C GLY A 25 2.31 15.93 -15.03
N ASP A 26 1.40 15.03 -15.41
CA ASP A 26 0.06 14.92 -14.82
C ASP A 26 -0.14 13.60 -14.05
N ASP A 27 -1.14 13.59 -13.17
CA ASP A 27 -1.44 12.46 -12.28
C ASP A 27 -1.93 11.20 -13.02
N ASN A 28 -2.11 11.27 -14.34
CA ASN A 28 -2.55 10.18 -15.20
C ASN A 28 -1.42 9.57 -16.03
N GLY A 29 -0.16 9.88 -15.68
CA GLY A 29 1.03 9.40 -16.37
C GLY A 29 0.85 7.99 -16.90
N SER A 30 1.07 7.84 -18.20
CA SER A 30 0.81 6.61 -18.93
C SER A 30 1.63 5.47 -18.32
N VAL A 31 0.94 4.41 -17.87
CA VAL A 31 1.58 3.21 -17.32
C VAL A 31 1.38 2.06 -18.30
N LYS A 32 2.48 1.39 -18.64
CA LYS A 32 2.48 0.10 -19.33
C LYS A 32 2.70 -1.01 -18.31
N MET A 33 1.87 -2.03 -18.37
CA MET A 33 1.96 -3.24 -17.56
C MET A 33 2.28 -4.42 -18.47
N TYR A 34 3.36 -5.11 -18.16
CA TYR A 34 3.82 -6.30 -18.88
C TYR A 34 3.77 -7.51 -17.96
N ASP A 35 3.39 -8.65 -18.50
CA ASP A 35 3.55 -9.93 -17.81
C ASP A 35 5.05 -10.22 -17.68
N LYS A 36 5.51 -10.45 -16.45
CA LYS A 36 6.93 -10.57 -16.12
C LYS A 36 7.55 -11.82 -16.73
N ARG A 37 6.79 -12.91 -16.86
CA ARG A 37 7.26 -14.20 -17.37
C ARG A 37 7.43 -14.21 -18.88
N THR A 38 6.48 -13.62 -19.60
CA THR A 38 6.40 -13.67 -21.07
C THR A 38 6.87 -12.39 -21.74
N GLY A 39 6.98 -11.28 -20.99
CA GLY A 39 7.31 -9.96 -21.52
C GLY A 39 6.18 -9.33 -22.36
N ARG A 40 5.00 -9.95 -22.42
CA ARG A 40 3.88 -9.46 -23.23
C ARG A 40 3.23 -8.26 -22.56
N LEU A 41 2.89 -7.25 -23.36
CA LEU A 41 2.09 -6.12 -22.90
C LEU A 41 0.68 -6.61 -22.52
N ILE A 42 0.28 -6.37 -21.29
CA ILE A 42 -1.05 -6.73 -20.75
C ILE A 42 -1.98 -5.53 -20.76
N SER A 43 -1.48 -4.35 -20.38
CA SER A 43 -2.27 -3.12 -20.35
C SER A 43 -1.42 -1.88 -20.58
N TYR A 44 -2.02 -0.86 -21.19
CA TYR A 44 -1.39 0.43 -21.47
C TYR A 44 -2.41 1.57 -21.30
N ASN A 45 -3.00 1.67 -20.10
CA ASN A 45 -4.03 2.66 -19.80
C ASN A 45 -4.24 2.78 -18.28
N TYR A 46 -5.29 3.51 -17.91
CA TYR A 46 -5.77 3.70 -16.55
C TYR A 46 -5.79 2.42 -15.68
N ARG A 47 -6.12 1.24 -16.23
CA ARG A 47 -6.12 -0.01 -15.45
C ARG A 47 -4.74 -0.40 -14.96
N ALA A 48 -3.70 -0.18 -15.77
CA ALA A 48 -2.32 -0.42 -15.37
C ALA A 48 -1.89 0.57 -14.27
N ASN A 49 -2.35 1.81 -14.34
CA ASN A 49 -2.07 2.82 -13.33
C ASN A 49 -2.76 2.46 -11.99
N GLN A 50 -4.06 2.14 -12.01
CA GLN A 50 -4.80 1.75 -10.81
C GLN A 50 -4.18 0.50 -10.15
N ASP A 51 -3.87 -0.53 -10.94
CA ASP A 51 -3.25 -1.75 -10.43
C ASP A 51 -1.84 -1.46 -9.86
N MET A 52 -1.07 -0.59 -10.51
CA MET A 52 0.22 -0.13 -9.99
C MET A 52 0.06 0.60 -8.65
N TYR A 53 -0.93 1.49 -8.55
CA TYR A 53 -1.25 2.24 -7.34
C TYR A 53 -1.62 1.30 -6.18
N GLU A 54 -2.49 0.31 -6.43
CA GLU A 54 -2.89 -0.66 -5.40
C GLU A 54 -1.70 -1.50 -4.94
N ASN A 55 -0.88 -2.01 -5.86
CA ASN A 55 0.33 -2.76 -5.51
C ASN A 55 1.32 -1.90 -4.71
N LEU A 56 1.45 -0.61 -5.04
CA LEU A 56 2.29 0.33 -4.29
C LEU A 56 1.76 0.59 -2.88
N LEU A 57 0.45 0.79 -2.74
CA LEU A 57 -0.23 1.05 -1.47
C LEU A 57 -0.12 -0.15 -0.53
N PHE A 58 -0.45 -1.34 -1.02
CA PHE A 58 -0.49 -2.58 -0.24
C PHE A 58 0.85 -3.30 -0.13
N HIS A 59 1.95 -2.67 -0.55
CA HIS A 59 3.31 -3.23 -0.46
C HIS A 59 3.48 -4.56 -1.21
N LYS A 60 2.80 -4.71 -2.35
CA LYS A 60 2.83 -5.92 -3.18
C LYS A 60 3.81 -5.75 -4.35
N TYR A 61 5.07 -5.49 -4.04
CA TYR A 61 6.12 -5.31 -5.06
C TYR A 61 7.46 -5.83 -4.58
N GLU A 62 8.30 -6.27 -5.52
CA GLU A 62 9.69 -6.68 -5.28
C GLU A 62 10.64 -5.49 -5.42
N TRP A 63 10.32 -4.57 -6.33
CA TRP A 63 11.16 -3.41 -6.61
C TRP A 63 10.34 -2.21 -7.07
N ILE A 64 10.72 -1.03 -6.61
CA ILE A 64 10.19 0.26 -7.07
C ILE A 64 11.32 1.26 -7.32
N CYS A 65 11.13 2.11 -8.32
CA CYS A 65 12.03 3.20 -8.66
C CYS A 65 12.03 4.31 -7.60
N LYS A 66 13.03 5.20 -7.64
CA LYS A 66 13.20 6.27 -6.63
C LYS A 66 11.98 7.20 -6.51
N PRO A 67 11.36 7.68 -7.62
CA PRO A 67 10.12 8.46 -7.53
C PRO A 67 8.98 7.74 -6.79
N LEU A 68 8.73 6.47 -7.11
CA LEU A 68 7.66 5.71 -6.44
C LEU A 68 7.93 5.48 -4.96
N ARG A 69 9.18 5.46 -4.50
CA ARG A 69 9.49 5.44 -3.06
C ARG A 69 8.98 6.69 -2.35
N TYR A 70 9.11 7.86 -3.00
CA TYR A 70 8.58 9.11 -2.47
C TYR A 70 7.04 9.12 -2.53
N SER A 71 6.45 8.76 -3.67
CA SER A 71 4.99 8.66 -3.82
C SER A 71 4.39 7.75 -2.76
N ARG A 72 5.01 6.59 -2.51
CA ARG A 72 4.56 5.67 -1.47
C ARG A 72 4.62 6.29 -0.07
N LYS A 73 5.67 7.04 0.25
CA LYS A 73 5.76 7.75 1.53
C LYS A 73 4.58 8.70 1.70
N CYS A 74 4.26 9.50 0.68
CA CYS A 74 3.10 10.41 0.70
C CYS A 74 1.78 9.64 0.86
N MET A 75 1.56 8.59 0.08
CA MET A 75 0.37 7.73 0.19
C MET A 75 0.20 7.16 1.59
N LEU A 76 1.30 6.74 2.24
CA LEU A 76 1.22 6.23 3.60
C LEU A 76 0.88 7.30 4.63
N GLU A 77 1.37 8.54 4.49
CA GLU A 77 0.96 9.61 5.40
C GLU A 77 -0.56 9.83 5.38
N GLU A 78 -1.18 9.70 4.21
CA GLU A 78 -2.63 9.86 4.03
C GLU A 78 -3.44 8.63 4.47
N HIS A 79 -2.96 7.42 4.17
CA HIS A 79 -3.77 6.21 4.28
C HIS A 79 -3.38 5.25 5.41
N LYS A 80 -2.22 5.41 6.09
CA LYS A 80 -1.71 4.43 7.07
C LYS A 80 -2.70 4.06 8.17
N ILE A 81 -3.47 5.03 8.68
CA ILE A 81 -4.45 4.80 9.75
C ILE A 81 -5.62 3.94 9.25
N ALA A 82 -6.15 4.26 8.08
CA ALA A 82 -7.27 3.53 7.48
C ALA A 82 -6.85 2.11 7.08
N LEU A 83 -5.66 1.95 6.51
CA LEU A 83 -5.08 0.66 6.17
C LEU A 83 -4.90 -0.21 7.42
N ALA A 84 -4.31 0.33 8.49
CA ALA A 84 -4.11 -0.40 9.73
C ALA A 84 -5.44 -0.82 10.38
N GLN A 85 -6.46 0.05 10.35
CA GLN A 85 -7.79 -0.29 10.86
C GLN A 85 -8.43 -1.43 10.06
N THR A 86 -8.34 -1.37 8.73
CA THR A 86 -8.88 -2.39 7.82
C THR A 86 -8.17 -3.71 8.04
N PHE A 87 -6.84 -3.70 8.02
CA PHE A 87 -6.00 -4.86 8.29
C PHE A 87 -6.30 -5.52 9.64
N PHE A 88 -6.49 -4.73 10.70
CA PHE A 88 -6.86 -5.26 12.01
C PHE A 88 -8.23 -5.97 11.99
N THR A 89 -9.19 -5.40 11.26
CA THR A 89 -10.57 -5.89 11.21
C THR A 89 -10.67 -7.19 10.40
N GLU A 90 -9.97 -7.26 9.27
CA GLU A 90 -10.02 -8.39 8.34
C GLU A 90 -9.24 -9.60 8.81
N ASN A 91 -8.05 -9.41 9.39
CA ASN A 91 -7.19 -10.50 9.87
C ASN A 91 -7.63 -11.10 11.20
N ARG A 92 -8.92 -10.90 11.58
CA ARG A 92 -9.62 -11.44 12.75
C ARG A 92 -8.72 -11.64 13.95
N PHE A 93 -8.03 -10.57 14.31
CA PHE A 93 -6.91 -10.68 15.22
C PHE A 93 -7.48 -11.30 16.57
N PRO A 94 -7.17 -12.56 16.98
CA PRO A 94 -7.72 -13.14 18.23
C PRO A 94 -6.99 -12.59 19.47
N GLY A 95 -7.72 -12.03 20.45
CA GLY A 95 -7.19 -11.59 21.76
C GLY A 95 -6.69 -10.13 21.88
N LYS A 96 -6.87 -9.28 20.87
CA LYS A 96 -5.89 -8.19 20.59
C LYS A 96 -6.25 -6.75 20.99
N LYS A 97 -6.83 -6.57 22.18
CA LYS A 97 -6.74 -5.26 22.86
C LYS A 97 -5.39 -5.08 23.56
N ALA A 98 -4.82 -6.15 24.11
CA ALA A 98 -3.54 -6.10 24.82
C ALA A 98 -2.36 -5.80 23.89
N ASN A 99 -2.37 -6.34 22.66
CA ASN A 99 -1.21 -6.26 21.76
C ASN A 99 -1.07 -4.92 21.01
N ILE A 100 -2.12 -4.08 20.98
CA ILE A 100 -2.03 -2.70 20.47
C ILE A 100 -1.50 -1.75 21.56
N THR A 101 -1.68 -2.09 22.85
CA THR A 101 -1.50 -1.16 23.97
C THR A 101 -0.26 -1.39 24.83
N ARG A 102 0.26 -2.63 24.95
CA ARG A 102 1.33 -2.93 25.94
C ARG A 102 2.75 -2.57 25.49
N ASP A 103 3.09 -2.78 24.21
CA ASP A 103 4.43 -2.52 23.64
C ASP A 103 4.37 -1.78 22.29
N GLY A 104 3.32 -0.96 22.10
CA GLY A 104 2.76 -0.49 20.83
C GLY A 104 3.67 -0.45 19.58
N ILE A 105 4.84 0.16 19.66
CA ILE A 105 5.76 0.30 18.52
C ILE A 105 6.45 -1.03 18.14
N ASN A 106 6.80 -1.85 19.13
CA ASN A 106 7.44 -3.17 18.99
C ASN A 106 6.45 -4.33 19.14
N GLY A 107 5.16 -4.02 19.35
CA GLY A 107 4.11 -5.01 19.55
C GLY A 107 3.83 -5.86 18.32
N THR A 108 3.14 -6.98 18.54
CA THR A 108 2.72 -7.93 17.49
C THR A 108 1.98 -7.25 16.33
N PHE A 109 1.22 -6.19 16.60
CA PHE A 109 0.46 -5.49 15.57
C PHE A 109 1.36 -4.72 14.60
N ASN A 110 2.32 -3.94 15.09
CA ASN A 110 3.30 -3.25 14.24
C ASN A 110 4.22 -4.22 13.52
N ARG A 111 4.55 -5.37 14.12
CA ARG A 111 5.27 -6.44 13.40
C ARG A 111 4.46 -6.92 12.19
N ALA A 112 3.18 -7.24 12.39
CA ALA A 112 2.31 -7.68 11.30
C ALA A 112 2.11 -6.59 10.22
N LEU A 113 1.94 -5.32 10.61
CA LEU A 113 1.87 -4.22 9.63
C LEU A 113 3.18 -4.06 8.85
N SER A 114 4.33 -4.21 9.50
CA SER A 114 5.63 -4.13 8.85
C SER A 114 5.83 -5.26 7.85
N GLU A 115 5.42 -6.48 8.21
CA GLU A 115 5.54 -7.68 7.36
C GLU A 115 4.58 -7.64 6.17
N ASN A 116 3.34 -7.17 6.37
CA ASN A 116 2.28 -7.27 5.35
C ASN A 116 2.09 -5.99 4.54
N LEU A 117 2.39 -4.82 5.11
CA LEU A 117 2.13 -3.51 4.50
C LEU A 117 3.38 -2.61 4.48
N GLY A 118 4.53 -3.08 4.97
CA GLY A 118 5.79 -2.34 4.89
C GLY A 118 5.79 -1.02 5.65
N PHE A 119 5.02 -0.89 6.73
CA PHE A 119 5.06 0.28 7.61
C PHE A 119 4.79 -0.07 9.08
N LYS A 120 5.13 0.86 9.97
CA LYS A 120 4.83 0.81 11.40
C LYS A 120 4.09 2.07 11.81
N LEU A 121 3.28 1.97 12.85
CA LEU A 121 2.60 3.10 13.45
C LEU A 121 3.38 3.65 14.64
N SER A 122 3.32 4.96 14.83
CA SER A 122 3.76 5.62 16.06
C SER A 122 2.84 5.30 17.24
N ALA A 123 3.27 5.62 18.45
CA ALA A 123 2.44 5.42 19.65
C ALA A 123 1.11 6.20 19.57
N GLU A 124 1.12 7.40 19.01
CA GLU A 124 -0.08 8.23 18.85
C GLU A 124 -1.03 7.63 17.80
N GLU A 125 -0.50 7.22 16.66
CA GLU A 125 -1.27 6.59 15.59
C GLU A 125 -1.93 5.28 16.05
N LEU A 126 -1.23 4.48 16.86
CA LEU A 126 -1.79 3.28 17.47
C LEU A 126 -2.97 3.58 18.39
N ARG A 127 -2.89 4.66 19.18
CA ARG A 127 -4.01 5.12 20.02
C ARG A 127 -5.20 5.54 19.15
N THR A 128 -4.95 6.24 18.05
CA THR A 128 -5.98 6.64 17.08
C THR A 128 -6.68 5.43 16.47
N VAL A 129 -5.92 4.47 15.93
CA VAL A 129 -6.45 3.23 15.35
C VAL A 129 -7.26 2.46 16.40
N HIS A 130 -6.75 2.32 17.63
CA HIS A 130 -7.47 1.66 18.71
C HIS A 130 -8.79 2.35 19.07
N GLY A 131 -8.79 3.70 19.10
CA GLY A 131 -10.00 4.50 19.31
C GLY A 131 -11.06 4.25 18.22
N LEU A 132 -10.65 4.24 16.95
CA LEU A 132 -11.52 3.98 15.81
C LEU A 132 -12.12 2.57 15.84
N ILE A 133 -11.32 1.55 16.16
CA ILE A 133 -11.78 0.16 16.31
C ILE A 133 -12.83 0.06 17.43
N LYS A 134 -12.61 0.71 18.58
CA LYS A 134 -13.57 0.72 19.70
C LYS A 134 -14.89 1.39 19.31
N LYS A 135 -14.85 2.55 18.64
CA LYS A 135 -16.06 3.26 18.18
C LYS A 135 -16.89 2.41 17.22
N ARG A 136 -16.27 1.71 16.27
CA ARG A 136 -16.95 0.81 15.33
C ARG A 136 -17.66 -0.35 16.03
N LYS A 137 -17.01 -0.99 17.01
CA LYS A 137 -17.63 -2.05 17.81
C LYS A 137 -18.87 -1.56 18.57
N LYS A 138 -18.80 -0.39 19.22
CA LYS A 138 -19.94 0.21 19.94
C LYS A 138 -21.13 0.47 19.00
N LYS A 139 -20.87 0.99 17.79
CA LYS A 139 -21.92 1.23 16.78
C LYS A 139 -22.60 -0.05 16.30
N ASN A 140 -21.85 -1.16 16.17
CA ASN A 140 -22.43 -2.44 15.76
C ASN A 140 -23.28 -3.09 16.85
N VAL A 141 -22.92 -2.90 18.13
CA VAL A 141 -23.72 -3.40 19.27
C VAL A 141 -25.03 -2.63 19.43
N LEU A 142 -25.03 -1.32 19.18
CA LEU A 142 -26.24 -0.48 19.24
C LEU A 142 -27.22 -0.66 18.07
N LYS A 143 -26.82 -1.42 17.04
CA LYS A 143 -27.66 -1.74 15.87
C LYS A 143 -28.24 -3.15 15.91
N MET A 144 -27.93 -3.92 16.95
CA MET A 144 -28.55 -5.20 17.27
C MET A 144 -29.57 -4.98 18.38
#